data_AF-A0A2V6Z6J9-F1
#
_entry.id   AF-A0A2V6Z6J9-F1
#
_cell.length_a   1.000
_cell.length_b   1.000
_cell.length_c   1.000
_cell.angle_alpha   90.00
_cell.angle_beta   90.00
_cell.angle_gamma   90.00
#
_symmetry.space_group_name_H-M   'P 1'
#
loop_
_entity.id
_entity.type
_entity.pdbx_description
1 polymer ?
#
loop_
_entity_poly.entity_id
_entity_poly.type
_entity_poly.pdbx_seq_one_letter_code
_entity_poly.pdbx_strand_id
1 'polypeptide(L)'
;LNHKPLPSGWVVDGDGKTVTDSAKGFQHVTDRDGGITPLGGSREAGSHKGYGLAVMVHVLAGTLAGASFSPIRNQTQKKSDPHNIGHFFMAIDPRAFRADGEFEADLDQVIDVLHNAKRVDANQPVLVAGDPERKTKRERLENGVPIPDDLMAQLQAVAKNAGVPFVLAGG
;
A
#
# COMPACT_ATOMS: atom_id res chain seq x y z
N LEU A 1 12.95 -3.41 1.09
CA LEU A 1 12.75 -4.88 1.18
C LEU A 1 13.80 -5.57 2.07
N ASN A 2 14.35 -4.92 3.11
CA ASN A 2 15.44 -5.46 3.94
C ASN A 2 16.55 -6.12 3.09
N HIS A 3 17.02 -5.40 2.08
CA HIS A 3 18.04 -5.84 1.10
C HIS A 3 17.68 -7.06 0.21
N LYS A 4 16.44 -7.55 0.23
CA LYS A 4 16.01 -8.63 -0.66
C LYS A 4 15.76 -8.14 -2.09
N PRO A 5 15.94 -8.99 -3.11
CA PRO A 5 15.58 -8.67 -4.49
C PRO A 5 14.10 -8.31 -4.64
N LEU A 6 13.80 -7.43 -5.61
CA LEU A 6 12.46 -7.12 -6.06
C LEU A 6 11.92 -8.31 -6.90
N PRO A 7 10.66 -8.70 -6.71
CA PRO A 7 9.98 -9.58 -7.66
C PRO A 7 9.98 -8.98 -9.07
N SER A 8 10.05 -9.87 -10.06
CA SER A 8 9.99 -9.47 -11.47
C SER A 8 8.71 -8.70 -11.77
N GLY A 9 8.84 -7.65 -12.58
CA GLY A 9 7.72 -6.82 -13.03
C GLY A 9 7.25 -5.77 -12.03
N TRP A 10 7.88 -5.59 -10.86
CA TRP A 10 7.49 -4.54 -9.90
C TRP A 10 8.04 -3.15 -10.25
N VAL A 11 9.27 -3.09 -10.76
CA VAL A 11 9.96 -1.85 -11.13
C VAL A 11 10.59 -2.01 -12.50
N VAL A 12 10.56 -0.93 -13.29
CA VAL A 12 11.24 -0.83 -14.58
C VAL A 12 12.21 0.35 -14.60
N ASP A 13 13.26 0.23 -15.40
CA ASP A 13 14.18 1.33 -15.74
C ASP A 13 13.61 2.23 -16.87
N GLY A 14 14.43 3.15 -17.39
CA GLY A 14 14.02 4.10 -18.42
C GLY A 14 13.81 3.52 -19.81
N ASP A 15 14.34 2.32 -20.05
CA ASP A 15 14.06 1.56 -21.26
C ASP A 15 12.79 0.68 -21.09
N GLY A 16 12.18 0.70 -19.91
CA GLY A 16 11.05 -0.17 -19.56
C GLY A 16 11.46 -1.61 -19.23
N LYS A 17 12.74 -1.88 -19.00
CA LYS A 17 13.23 -3.22 -18.63
C LYS A 17 13.04 -3.45 -17.14
N THR A 18 12.70 -4.68 -16.77
CA THR A 18 12.48 -5.05 -15.37
C THR A 18 13.75 -4.94 -14.53
N VAL A 19 13.62 -4.36 -13.34
CA VAL A 19 14.69 -4.22 -12.34
C VAL A 19 14.39 -5.11 -11.14
N THR A 20 15.29 -6.05 -10.84
CA THR A 20 15.17 -6.97 -9.69
C THR A 20 16.10 -6.63 -8.53
N ASP A 21 17.13 -5.81 -8.76
CA ASP A 21 17.97 -5.28 -7.69
C ASP A 21 17.21 -4.16 -6.94
N SER A 22 17.05 -4.30 -5.62
CA SER A 22 16.22 -3.38 -4.85
C SER A 22 16.83 -1.99 -4.68
N ALA A 23 18.16 -1.87 -4.65
CA ALA A 23 18.83 -0.58 -4.55
C ALA A 23 18.72 0.18 -5.88
N LYS A 24 18.96 -0.50 -7.02
CA LYS A 24 18.77 0.08 -8.34
C LYS A 24 17.31 0.45 -8.60
N GLY A 25 16.37 -0.40 -8.19
CA GLY A 25 14.95 -0.11 -8.33
C GLY A 25 14.54 1.14 -7.55
N PHE A 26 15.02 1.30 -6.32
CA PHE A 26 14.81 2.52 -5.54
C PHE A 26 15.44 3.76 -6.20
N GLN A 27 16.64 3.61 -6.76
CA GLN A 27 17.31 4.67 -7.49
C GLN A 27 16.49 5.14 -8.69
N HIS A 28 16.04 4.22 -9.56
CA HIS A 28 15.25 4.57 -10.75
C HIS A 28 13.95 5.31 -10.41
N VAL A 29 13.27 4.89 -9.36
CA VAL A 29 12.04 5.56 -8.89
C VAL A 29 12.35 6.96 -8.33
N THR A 30 13.49 7.12 -7.66
CA THR A 30 13.91 8.40 -7.05
C THR A 30 14.39 9.40 -8.09
N ASP A 31 15.20 8.94 -9.04
CA ASP A 31 15.77 9.72 -10.15
C ASP A 31 14.71 10.00 -11.22
N ARG A 32 13.58 9.26 -11.20
CA ARG A 32 12.43 9.38 -12.12
C ARG A 32 12.80 9.08 -13.56
N ASP A 33 13.87 8.31 -13.76
CA ASP A 33 14.23 7.73 -15.05
C ASP A 33 13.65 6.32 -15.20
N GLY A 34 12.84 5.84 -14.26
CA GLY A 34 12.08 4.59 -14.32
C GLY A 34 10.85 4.68 -13.39
N GLY A 35 10.26 3.54 -13.04
CA GLY A 35 9.05 3.58 -12.21
C GLY A 35 8.52 2.24 -11.71
N ILE A 36 7.62 2.34 -10.74
CA ILE A 36 6.81 1.22 -10.26
C ILE A 36 5.73 0.93 -11.29
N THR A 37 5.55 -0.34 -11.63
CA THR A 37 4.50 -0.75 -12.57
C THR A 37 3.12 -0.74 -11.91
N PRO A 38 2.04 -0.48 -12.68
CA PRO A 38 0.69 -0.66 -12.18
C PRO A 38 0.39 -2.11 -11.78
N LEU A 39 -0.62 -2.32 -10.92
CA LEU A 39 -1.11 -3.66 -10.57
C LEU A 39 -1.35 -4.49 -11.83
N GLY A 40 -0.76 -5.68 -11.86
CA GLY A 40 -0.74 -6.56 -13.03
C GLY A 40 0.63 -6.59 -13.73
N GLY A 41 1.54 -5.63 -13.47
CA GLY A 41 2.93 -5.67 -13.91
C GLY A 41 3.13 -5.50 -15.42
N SER A 42 2.75 -6.52 -16.20
CA SER A 42 2.80 -6.54 -17.66
C SER A 42 1.41 -6.40 -18.31
N ARG A 43 1.37 -6.17 -19.62
CA ARG A 43 0.10 -6.07 -20.36
C ARG A 43 -0.70 -7.38 -20.27
N GLU A 44 -0.02 -8.51 -20.42
CA GLU A 44 -0.57 -9.87 -20.42
C GLU A 44 -1.16 -10.23 -19.06
N ALA A 45 -0.50 -9.78 -17.99
CA ALA A 45 -0.97 -9.96 -16.61
C ALA A 45 -1.93 -8.85 -16.14
N GLY A 46 -2.37 -7.96 -17.05
CA GLY A 46 -3.48 -7.04 -16.80
C GLY A 46 -3.10 -5.65 -16.27
N SER A 47 -1.85 -5.21 -16.44
CA SER A 47 -1.34 -3.91 -15.97
C SER A 47 -2.21 -2.71 -16.37
N HIS A 48 -2.83 -2.74 -17.55
CA HIS A 48 -3.77 -1.71 -18.01
C HIS A 48 -4.99 -1.52 -17.10
N LYS A 49 -5.44 -2.58 -16.40
CA LYS A 49 -6.52 -2.50 -15.40
C LYS A 49 -6.03 -1.81 -14.14
N GLY A 50 -4.84 -2.15 -13.66
CA GLY A 50 -4.21 -1.48 -12.52
C GLY A 50 -3.96 0.00 -12.79
N TYR A 51 -3.55 0.35 -14.01
CA TYR A 51 -3.42 1.73 -14.46
C TYR A 51 -4.77 2.48 -14.42
N GLY A 52 -5.84 1.86 -14.96
CA GLY A 52 -7.19 2.44 -14.90
C GLY A 52 -7.67 2.69 -13.46
N LEU A 53 -7.41 1.75 -12.54
CA LEU A 53 -7.72 1.92 -11.11
C LEU A 53 -6.91 3.07 -10.48
N ALA A 54 -5.62 3.21 -10.81
CA ALA A 54 -4.79 4.31 -10.32
C ALA A 54 -5.29 5.68 -10.83
N VAL A 55 -5.72 5.76 -12.10
CA VAL A 55 -6.32 6.98 -12.66
C VAL A 55 -7.64 7.30 -11.98
N MET A 56 -8.51 6.31 -11.74
CA MET A 56 -9.76 6.51 -10.99
C MET A 56 -9.50 7.13 -9.60
N VAL A 57 -8.50 6.61 -8.87
CA VAL A 57 -8.10 7.17 -7.58
C VAL A 57 -7.62 8.62 -7.72
N HIS A 58 -6.80 8.93 -8.73
CA HIS A 58 -6.36 10.32 -8.94
C HIS A 58 -7.52 11.25 -9.33
N VAL A 59 -8.49 10.80 -10.12
CA VAL A 59 -9.67 11.62 -10.47
C VAL A 59 -10.49 11.95 -9.21
N LEU A 60 -10.77 10.96 -8.37
CA LEU A 60 -11.58 11.15 -7.16
C LEU A 60 -10.86 11.93 -6.06
N ALA A 61 -9.60 11.58 -5.77
CA ALA A 61 -8.85 12.17 -4.67
C ALA A 61 -8.05 13.40 -5.09
N GLY A 62 -7.57 13.45 -6.33
CA GLY A 62 -6.75 14.53 -6.87
C GLY A 62 -7.56 15.58 -7.60
N THR A 63 -8.03 15.24 -8.81
CA THR A 63 -8.73 16.18 -9.72
C THR A 63 -9.97 16.78 -9.07
N LEU A 64 -10.86 15.95 -8.52
CA LEU A 64 -12.11 16.40 -7.90
C LEU A 64 -11.86 17.30 -6.68
N ALA A 65 -10.81 17.02 -5.89
CA ALA A 65 -10.44 17.81 -4.72
C ALA A 65 -9.62 19.07 -5.07
N GLY A 66 -9.21 19.26 -6.33
CA GLY A 66 -8.32 20.35 -6.75
C GLY A 66 -6.85 20.18 -6.31
N ALA A 67 -6.42 18.95 -6.01
CA ALA A 67 -5.06 18.67 -5.58
C ALA A 67 -4.09 18.44 -6.75
N SER A 68 -2.79 18.40 -6.45
CA SER A 68 -1.75 18.32 -7.48
C SER A 68 -1.66 16.94 -8.15
N PHE A 69 -1.35 16.91 -9.45
CA PHE A 69 -0.99 15.69 -10.16
C PHE A 69 0.54 15.54 -10.19
N SER A 70 1.05 14.39 -9.73
CA SER A 70 2.48 14.22 -9.45
C SER A 70 3.40 14.48 -10.65
N PRO A 71 3.11 14.06 -11.90
CA PRO A 71 3.99 14.34 -13.04
C PRO A 71 4.12 15.84 -13.34
N ILE A 72 3.03 16.61 -13.21
CA ILE A 72 3.04 18.06 -13.43
C ILE A 72 3.73 18.76 -12.26
N ARG A 73 3.37 18.39 -11.02
CA ARG A 73 3.97 18.93 -9.80
C ARG A 73 5.49 18.79 -9.80
N ASN A 74 5.96 17.61 -10.21
CA ASN A 74 7.37 17.24 -10.25
C ASN A 74 8.22 18.12 -11.18
N GLN A 75 7.59 18.81 -12.15
CA GLN A 75 8.22 19.73 -13.08
C GLN A 75 8.08 21.21 -12.65
N THR A 76 7.08 21.52 -11.83
CA THR A 76 6.64 22.90 -11.56
C THR A 76 6.95 23.38 -10.14
N GLN A 77 7.22 22.47 -9.21
CA GLN A 77 7.46 22.78 -7.79
C GLN A 77 8.87 22.40 -7.34
N LYS A 78 9.42 23.17 -6.39
CA LYS A 78 10.69 22.88 -5.71
C LYS A 78 10.49 21.79 -4.67
N LYS A 79 11.56 21.08 -4.31
CA LYS A 79 11.53 20.07 -3.23
C LYS A 79 11.11 20.63 -1.87
N SER A 80 11.29 21.93 -1.65
CA SER A 80 10.89 22.64 -0.42
C SER A 80 9.40 22.99 -0.37
N ASP A 81 8.70 22.93 -1.50
CA ASP A 81 7.31 23.32 -1.56
C ASP A 81 6.44 22.26 -0.87
N PRO A 82 5.39 22.65 -0.13
CA PRO A 82 4.53 21.70 0.55
C PRO A 82 3.81 20.81 -0.46
N HIS A 83 3.63 19.54 -0.11
CA HIS A 83 2.83 18.65 -0.94
C HIS A 83 1.35 19.06 -0.91
N ASN A 84 0.75 19.23 -2.09
CA ASN A 84 -0.70 19.37 -2.25
C ASN A 84 -1.31 18.00 -2.59
N ILE A 85 -1.62 17.21 -1.56
CA ILE A 85 -2.21 15.87 -1.66
C ILE A 85 -3.71 15.97 -1.39
N GLY A 86 -4.51 15.42 -2.29
CA GLY A 86 -5.95 15.34 -2.11
C GLY A 86 -6.38 13.95 -1.64
N HIS A 87 -7.51 13.93 -0.94
CA HIS A 87 -8.10 12.73 -0.36
C HIS A 87 -9.59 12.68 -0.71
N PHE A 88 -10.13 11.47 -0.86
CA PHE A 88 -11.54 11.25 -1.12
C PHE A 88 -12.08 10.20 -0.16
N PHE A 89 -13.25 10.47 0.42
CA PHE A 89 -13.94 9.58 1.34
C PHE A 89 -15.37 9.38 0.87
N MET A 90 -15.83 8.13 0.87
CA MET A 90 -17.20 7.76 0.54
C MET A 90 -17.74 6.84 1.63
N ALA A 91 -18.91 7.18 2.15
CA ALA A 91 -19.67 6.33 3.05
C ALA A 91 -21.02 6.02 2.38
N ILE A 92 -21.34 4.73 2.30
CA ILE A 92 -22.62 4.24 1.76
C ILE A 92 -23.33 3.56 2.91
N ASP A 93 -24.54 4.01 3.23
CA ASP A 93 -25.39 3.39 4.25
C ASP A 93 -26.20 2.23 3.62
N PRO A 94 -25.95 0.95 3.98
CA PRO A 94 -26.68 -0.18 3.41
C PRO A 94 -28.19 -0.09 3.67
N ARG A 95 -28.61 0.56 4.76
CA ARG A 95 -30.02 0.72 5.15
C ARG A 95 -30.82 1.59 4.19
N ALA A 96 -30.12 2.36 3.34
CA ALA A 96 -30.76 3.10 2.25
C ALA A 96 -31.23 2.19 1.09
N PHE A 97 -30.81 0.92 1.07
CA PHE A 97 -31.06 -0.01 -0.05
C PHE A 97 -31.81 -1.28 0.35
N ARG A 98 -31.70 -1.70 1.62
CA ARG A 98 -32.28 -2.95 2.12
C ARG A 98 -32.55 -2.88 3.63
N ALA A 99 -33.29 -3.84 4.16
CA ALA A 99 -33.63 -3.87 5.58
C ALA A 99 -32.40 -4.12 6.47
N ASP A 100 -32.47 -3.62 7.70
CA ASP A 100 -31.40 -3.73 8.70
C ASP A 100 -30.99 -5.21 8.91
N GLY A 101 -29.68 -5.48 8.92
CA GLY A 101 -29.11 -6.81 9.15
C GLY A 101 -29.05 -7.72 7.91
N GLU A 102 -29.83 -7.44 6.86
CA GLU A 102 -29.80 -8.28 5.67
C GLU A 102 -28.49 -8.13 4.87
N PHE A 103 -27.89 -6.93 4.85
CA PHE A 103 -26.61 -6.69 4.18
C PHE A 103 -25.50 -7.52 4.81
N GLU A 104 -25.42 -7.48 6.14
CA GLU A 104 -24.45 -8.19 6.95
C GLU A 104 -24.62 -9.70 6.78
N ALA A 105 -25.85 -10.22 6.83
CA ALA A 105 -26.13 -11.64 6.65
C ALA A 105 -25.71 -12.17 5.27
N ASP A 106 -25.89 -11.39 4.20
CA ASP A 106 -25.42 -11.77 2.86
C ASP A 106 -23.90 -11.65 2.73
N LEU A 107 -23.31 -10.61 3.34
CA LEU A 107 -21.85 -10.43 3.34
C LEU A 107 -21.16 -11.59 4.06
N ASP A 108 -21.72 -12.04 5.19
CA ASP A 108 -21.24 -13.21 5.93
C ASP A 108 -21.28 -14.47 5.04
N GLN A 109 -22.38 -14.70 4.33
CA GLN A 109 -22.47 -15.81 3.37
C GLN A 109 -21.42 -15.72 2.26
N VAL A 110 -21.17 -14.53 1.71
CA VAL A 110 -20.12 -14.33 0.70
C VAL A 110 -18.74 -14.66 1.27
N ILE A 111 -18.43 -14.17 2.47
CA ILE A 111 -17.15 -14.43 3.15
C ILE A 111 -16.98 -15.93 3.42
N ASP A 112 -18.02 -16.59 3.93
CA ASP A 112 -18.02 -18.03 4.19
C ASP A 112 -17.77 -18.84 2.91
N VAL A 113 -18.41 -18.47 1.81
CA VAL A 113 -18.19 -19.12 0.50
C VAL A 113 -16.73 -18.95 0.05
N LEU A 114 -16.16 -17.75 0.20
CA LEU A 114 -14.76 -17.49 -0.18
C LEU A 114 -13.78 -18.27 0.68
N HIS A 115 -13.98 -18.33 2.00
CA HIS A 115 -13.14 -19.09 2.93
C HIS A 115 -13.21 -20.61 2.70
N ASN A 116 -14.37 -21.10 2.25
CA ASN A 116 -14.61 -22.51 1.96
C ASN A 116 -14.25 -22.90 0.51
N ALA A 117 -13.75 -21.98 -0.30
CA ALA A 117 -13.30 -22.29 -1.65
C ALA A 117 -12.19 -23.37 -1.63
N LYS A 118 -12.24 -24.27 -2.62
CA LYS A 118 -11.27 -25.37 -2.73
C LYS A 118 -9.85 -24.81 -2.82
N ARG A 119 -9.02 -25.18 -1.86
CA ARG A 119 -7.63 -24.74 -1.76
C ARG A 119 -6.74 -25.50 -2.73
N VAL A 120 -5.76 -24.82 -3.31
CA VAL A 120 -4.70 -25.44 -4.11
C VAL A 120 -3.70 -26.15 -3.19
N ASP A 121 -3.35 -25.52 -2.07
CA ASP A 121 -2.52 -26.08 -1.00
C ASP A 121 -3.35 -26.13 0.30
N ALA A 122 -3.45 -27.30 0.92
CA ALA A 122 -4.21 -27.50 2.14
C ALA A 122 -3.71 -26.63 3.31
N ASN A 123 -2.42 -26.26 3.30
CA ASN A 123 -1.78 -25.45 4.33
C ASN A 123 -1.95 -23.94 4.11
N GLN A 124 -2.52 -23.52 2.99
CA GLN A 124 -2.72 -22.10 2.64
C GLN A 124 -4.22 -21.80 2.54
N PRO A 125 -4.82 -21.21 3.60
CA PRO A 125 -6.23 -20.83 3.54
C PRO A 125 -6.46 -19.72 2.51
N VAL A 126 -7.63 -19.73 1.86
CA VAL A 126 -8.11 -18.57 1.09
C VAL A 126 -8.43 -17.46 2.10
N LEU A 127 -8.01 -16.24 1.79
CA LEU A 127 -8.17 -15.08 2.65
C LEU A 127 -9.06 -14.04 1.99
N VAL A 128 -9.84 -13.32 2.79
CA VAL A 128 -10.57 -12.13 2.36
C VAL A 128 -9.88 -10.86 2.86
N ALA A 129 -10.27 -9.72 2.30
CA ALA A 129 -9.75 -8.42 2.71
C ALA A 129 -9.88 -8.21 4.23
N GLY A 130 -8.79 -7.88 4.89
CA GLY A 130 -8.73 -7.68 6.34
C GLY A 130 -8.38 -8.91 7.18
N ASP A 131 -8.38 -10.13 6.63
CA ASP A 131 -7.90 -11.31 7.38
C ASP A 131 -6.41 -11.21 7.76
N PRO A 132 -5.48 -10.90 6.83
CA PRO A 132 -4.06 -10.77 7.18
C PRO A 132 -3.86 -9.70 8.24
N GLU A 133 -4.51 -8.55 8.08
CA GLU A 133 -4.38 -7.41 8.99
C GLU A 133 -4.95 -7.72 10.38
N ARG A 134 -6.11 -8.41 10.49
CA ARG A 134 -6.67 -8.84 11.77
C ARG A 134 -5.74 -9.79 12.51
N LYS A 135 -5.14 -10.76 11.79
CA LYS A 135 -4.16 -11.69 12.35
C LYS A 135 -2.93 -10.93 12.88
N THR A 136 -2.31 -10.11 12.03
CA THR A 136 -1.13 -9.33 12.40
C THR A 136 -1.41 -8.33 13.53
N LYS A 137 -2.60 -7.72 13.58
CA LYS A 137 -3.00 -6.84 14.67
C LYS A 137 -3.05 -7.58 16.00
N ARG A 138 -3.69 -8.75 16.06
CA ARG A 138 -3.74 -9.57 17.27
C ARG A 138 -2.33 -9.94 17.74
N GLU A 139 -1.53 -10.48 16.84
CA GLU A 139 -0.15 -10.89 17.13
C GLU A 139 0.70 -9.74 17.69
N ARG A 140 0.58 -8.53 17.11
CA ARG A 140 1.36 -7.35 17.53
C ARG A 140 0.82 -6.66 18.78
N LEU A 141 -0.46 -6.82 19.09
CA LEU A 141 -1.01 -6.37 20.38
C LEU A 141 -0.51 -7.25 21.53
N GLU A 142 -0.32 -8.54 21.27
CA GLU A 142 0.17 -9.50 22.28
C GLU A 142 1.69 -9.49 22.41
N ASN A 143 2.42 -9.48 21.29
CA ASN A 143 3.87 -9.68 21.26
C ASN A 143 4.68 -8.43 20.90
N GLY A 144 4.01 -7.28 20.70
CA GLY A 144 4.64 -6.05 20.25
C GLY A 144 4.85 -5.96 18.74
N VAL A 145 5.22 -4.77 18.27
CA VAL A 145 5.51 -4.50 16.85
C VAL A 145 7.00 -4.72 16.60
N PRO A 146 7.41 -5.60 15.68
CA PRO A 146 8.82 -5.76 15.33
C PRO A 146 9.35 -4.50 14.64
N ILE A 147 10.44 -3.93 15.14
CA ILE A 147 11.10 -2.73 14.62
C ILE A 147 12.50 -3.14 14.11
N PRO A 148 12.84 -2.91 12.83
CA PRO A 148 14.19 -3.14 12.32
C PRO A 148 15.25 -2.26 13.00
N ASP A 149 16.47 -2.76 13.14
CA ASP A 149 17.58 -2.06 13.83
C ASP A 149 17.86 -0.66 13.26
N ASP A 150 17.84 -0.51 11.93
CA ASP A 150 18.04 0.79 11.27
C ASP A 150 16.96 1.81 11.67
N LEU A 151 15.70 1.36 11.78
CA LEU A 151 14.61 2.21 12.22
C LEU A 151 14.72 2.53 13.73
N MET A 152 15.16 1.57 14.54
CA MET A 152 15.42 1.79 15.96
C MET A 152 16.47 2.89 16.17
N ALA A 153 17.58 2.84 15.42
CA ALA A 153 18.61 3.87 15.46
C ALA A 153 18.09 5.25 15.05
N GLN A 154 17.25 5.31 14.00
CA GLN A 154 16.60 6.56 13.59
C GLN A 154 15.69 7.13 14.68
N LEU A 155 14.87 6.30 15.33
CA LEU A 155 13.98 6.73 16.42
C LEU A 155 14.77 7.25 17.62
N GLN A 156 15.87 6.60 18.00
CA GLN A 156 16.76 7.06 19.05
C GLN A 156 17.39 8.43 18.73
N ALA A 157 17.82 8.62 17.47
CA ALA A 157 18.36 9.90 17.01
C ALA A 157 17.31 11.02 17.08
N VAL A 158 16.06 10.74 16.67
CA VAL A 158 14.95 11.69 16.79
C VAL A 158 14.68 12.06 18.25
N ALA A 159 14.60 11.08 19.15
CA ALA A 159 14.38 11.33 20.58
C ALA A 159 15.49 12.21 21.18
N LYS A 160 16.75 11.89 20.87
CA LYS A 160 17.92 12.68 21.26
C LYS A 160 17.84 14.12 20.76
N ASN A 161 17.54 14.32 19.47
CA ASN A 161 17.48 15.65 18.85
C ASN A 161 16.31 16.49 19.38
N ALA A 162 15.21 15.84 19.73
CA ALA A 162 14.05 16.50 20.33
C ALA A 162 14.19 16.73 21.85
N GLY A 163 15.25 16.20 22.49
CA GLY A 163 15.45 16.31 23.93
C GLY A 163 14.43 15.53 24.76
N VAL A 164 13.82 14.49 24.19
CA VAL A 164 12.83 13.65 24.87
C VAL A 164 13.42 12.30 25.26
N PRO A 165 12.98 11.69 26.39
CA PRO A 165 13.41 10.36 26.76
C PRO A 165 13.04 9.33 25.70
N PHE A 166 13.96 8.42 25.38
CA PHE A 166 13.67 7.27 24.54
C PHE A 166 13.05 6.16 25.39
N VAL A 167 11.76 5.88 25.18
CA VAL A 167 10.97 4.98 26.04
C VAL A 167 10.73 3.59 25.45
N LEU A 168 11.20 3.33 24.23
CA LEU A 168 11.08 2.01 23.58
C LEU A 168 12.23 1.06 23.97
N ALA A 169 12.89 1.31 25.11
CA ALA A 169 13.98 0.48 25.60
C ALA A 169 13.45 -0.58 26.59
N GLY A 170 13.48 -1.86 26.18
CA GLY A 170 13.42 -3.01 27.09
C GLY A 170 12.21 -3.93 26.91
N GLY A 171 12.43 -5.01 26.15
CA GLY A 171 11.56 -6.18 25.96
C GLY A 171 12.25 -7.17 25.05
#